data_AF-A0A9D1X9S2-F1
#
_entry.id   AF-A0A9D1X9S2-F1
#
_cell.length_a   1.000
_cell.length_b   1.000
_cell.length_c   1.000
_cell.angle_alpha   90.00
_cell.angle_beta   90.00
_cell.angle_gamma   90.00
#
_symmetry.space_group_name_H-M   'P 1'
#
loop_
_entity.id
_entity.type
_entity.pdbx_description
1 polymer ?
#
loop_
_entity_poly.entity_id
_entity_poly.type
_entity_poly.pdbx_seq_one_letter_code
_entity_poly.pdbx_strand_id
1 'polypeptide(L)'
;MGQLAFLKMFLLVSIPTDINDNRRHVHIFKKGGRHLHSLAKIWIEREGKKCVEIAESQLSAKDNEMLIKAIDKHWEFINSQISKTFRGEKTRIKNIEK
;
A
#
# COMPACT_ATOMS: atom_id res chain seq x y z
N MET A 1 0.32 1.93 12.88
CA MET A 1 0.72 1.51 11.52
C MET A 1 0.22 0.09 11.29
N GLY A 2 -0.61 -0.13 10.26
CA GLY A 2 -1.14 -1.46 9.93
C GLY A 2 -0.41 -2.03 8.73
N GLN A 3 0.31 -3.13 8.90
CA GLN A 3 0.87 -3.88 7.76
C GLN A 3 -0.29 -4.52 6.97
N LEU A 4 -0.30 -4.33 5.65
CA LEU A 4 -1.40 -4.77 4.77
C LEU A 4 -0.99 -5.99 3.94
N ALA A 5 0.19 -5.94 3.34
CA ALA A 5 0.68 -6.99 2.46
C ALA A 5 2.20 -6.94 2.34
N PHE A 6 2.80 -8.03 1.88
CA PHE A 6 4.20 -8.05 1.47
C PHE A 6 4.33 -8.57 0.04
N LEU A 7 5.30 -8.03 -0.69
CA LEU A 7 5.64 -8.39 -2.06
C LEU A 7 7.16 -8.49 -2.17
N LYS A 8 7.72 -9.71 -2.24
CA LYS A 8 9.17 -9.96 -2.16
C LYS A 8 9.80 -9.25 -0.95
N MET A 9 10.64 -8.24 -1.22
CA MET A 9 11.33 -7.42 -0.25
C MET A 9 10.54 -6.16 0.15
N PHE A 10 9.34 -5.94 -0.39
CA PHE A 10 8.52 -4.77 -0.11
C PHE A 10 7.40 -5.08 0.89
N LEU A 11 7.12 -4.12 1.76
CA LEU A 11 6.03 -4.13 2.71
C LEU A 11 5.08 -2.98 2.36
N LEU A 12 3.80 -3.31 2.21
CA LEU A 12 2.71 -2.35 1.98
C LEU A 12 2.07 -2.03 3.33
N VAL A 13 2.05 -0.76 3.70
CA VAL A 13 1.54 -0.27 4.98
C VAL A 13 0.47 0.79 4.75
N SER A 14 -0.62 0.71 5.52
CA SER A 14 -1.55 1.83 5.70
C SER A 14 -1.11 2.65 6.90
N ILE A 15 -0.98 3.96 6.71
CA ILE A 15 -0.69 4.91 7.77
C ILE A 15 -2.01 5.66 8.09
N PRO A 16 -2.54 5.55 9.32
CA PRO A 16 -3.85 6.11 9.66
C PRO A 16 -3.88 7.64 9.75
N THR A 17 -2.73 8.31 9.82
CA THR A 17 -2.65 9.78 9.92
C THR A 17 -3.12 10.48 8.65
N ASP A 18 -3.29 9.74 7.56
CA ASP A 18 -3.82 10.22 6.28
C ASP A 18 -5.35 10.24 6.20
N ILE A 19 -6.06 10.17 7.34
CA ILE A 19 -7.54 10.17 7.39
C ILE A 19 -8.17 11.45 6.81
N ASN A 20 -7.40 12.53 6.73
CA ASN A 20 -7.81 13.82 6.14
C ASN A 20 -7.53 13.90 4.63
N ASP A 21 -6.77 12.97 4.07
CA ASP A 21 -6.57 12.88 2.62
C ASP A 21 -7.81 12.17 2.04
N ASN A 22 -8.57 12.83 1.16
CA ASN A 22 -9.75 12.26 0.48
C ASN A 22 -9.41 11.08 -0.47
N ARG A 23 -8.22 10.48 -0.34
CA ARG A 23 -7.65 9.45 -1.22
C ARG A 23 -6.96 8.36 -0.40
N ARG A 24 -7.39 7.11 -0.60
CA ARG A 24 -6.75 5.96 0.04
C ARG A 24 -5.45 5.64 -0.66
N HIS A 25 -4.45 5.31 0.13
CA HIS A 25 -3.13 5.04 -0.38
C HIS A 25 -2.36 4.05 0.49
N VAL A 26 -1.28 3.53 -0.08
CA VAL A 26 -0.36 2.60 0.58
C VAL A 26 1.05 3.15 0.50
N HIS A 27 1.77 3.00 1.60
CA HIS A 27 3.20 3.28 1.67
C HIS A 27 3.99 2.00 1.44
N ILE A 28 5.02 2.10 0.62
CA ILE A 28 5.90 0.99 0.27
C ILE A 28 7.21 1.12 1.03
N PHE A 29 7.54 0.13 1.86
CA PHE A 29 8.80 0.05 2.60
C PHE A 29 9.60 -1.15 2.12
N LYS A 30 10.94 -1.12 2.26
CA LYS A 30 11.80 -2.28 1.99
C LYS A 30 12.13 -3.01 3.29
N LYS A 31 11.86 -4.32 3.32
CA LYS A 31 12.15 -5.23 4.42
C LYS A 31 13.67 -5.27 4.67
N GLY A 32 14.08 -5.07 5.92
CA GLY A 32 15.50 -5.07 6.32
C GLY A 32 16.26 -3.77 6.09
N GLY A 33 15.61 -2.70 5.62
CA GLY A 33 16.21 -1.36 5.58
C GLY A 33 16.40 -0.78 6.99
N ARG A 34 17.55 -0.12 7.23
CA ARG A 34 17.89 0.53 8.51
C ARG A 34 17.00 1.73 8.87
N HIS A 35 16.15 2.22 7.96
CA HIS A 35 15.31 3.38 8.20
C HIS A 35 13.86 3.12 7.76
N LEU A 36 12.92 3.57 8.59
CA LEU A 36 11.47 3.64 8.37
C LEU A 36 11.11 4.67 7.28
N HIS A 37 11.86 4.72 6.17
CA HIS A 37 11.59 5.64 5.07
C HIS A 37 10.70 4.96 4.02
N SER A 38 9.60 5.61 3.68
CA SER A 38 8.71 5.18 2.60
C SER A 38 9.43 5.36 1.27
N LEU A 39 9.59 4.29 0.49
CA LEU A 39 10.23 4.31 -0.82
C LEU A 39 9.26 4.72 -1.92
N ALA A 40 7.97 4.49 -1.73
CA ALA A 40 6.93 4.95 -2.63
C ALA A 40 5.60 5.17 -1.89
N LYS A 41 4.78 6.09 -2.39
CA LYS A 41 3.39 6.31 -2.02
C LYS A 41 2.54 6.01 -3.26
N ILE A 42 1.62 5.06 -3.13
CA ILE A 42 0.74 4.64 -4.22
C ILE A 42 -0.71 4.89 -3.81
N TRP A 43 -1.41 5.73 -4.56
CA TRP A 43 -2.86 5.87 -4.46
C TRP A 43 -3.53 4.60 -4.95
N ILE A 44 -4.57 4.18 -4.26
CA ILE A 44 -5.35 2.99 -4.65
C ILE A 44 -6.84 3.31 -4.84
N GLU A 45 -7.31 4.46 -4.36
CA GLU A 45 -8.68 4.90 -4.50
C GLU A 45 -8.75 6.43 -4.61
N ARG A 46 -9.59 6.91 -5.52
CA ARG A 46 -9.94 8.32 -5.65
C ARG A 46 -11.46 8.43 -5.69
N GLU A 47 -12.04 9.16 -4.74
CA GLU A 47 -13.49 9.44 -4.68
C GLU A 47 -14.34 8.15 -4.68
N GLY A 48 -13.89 7.12 -3.96
CA GLY A 48 -14.60 5.83 -3.87
C GLY A 48 -14.46 4.92 -5.09
N LYS A 49 -13.67 5.31 -6.11
CA LYS A 49 -13.38 4.48 -7.28
C LYS A 49 -11.96 3.94 -7.21
N LYS A 50 -11.78 2.67 -7.61
CA LYS A 50 -10.49 2.03 -7.79
C LYS A 50 -9.61 2.88 -8.70
N CYS A 51 -8.45 3.29 -8.21
CA CYS A 51 -7.49 4.12 -8.93
C CYS A 51 -6.09 3.82 -8.41
N VAL A 52 -5.31 3.02 -9.14
CA VAL A 52 -3.95 2.63 -8.74
C VAL A 52 -2.94 3.52 -9.47
N GLU A 53 -2.36 4.48 -8.76
CA GLU A 53 -1.47 5.49 -9.32
C GLU A 53 -0.28 5.76 -8.38
N ILE A 54 0.91 5.97 -8.94
CA ILE A 54 2.08 6.34 -8.15
C ILE A 54 2.00 7.83 -7.84
N ALA A 55 1.87 8.17 -6.57
CA ALA A 55 1.93 9.56 -6.12
C ALA A 55 3.39 10.01 -5.98
N GLU A 56 4.24 9.17 -5.37
CA GLU A 56 5.66 9.43 -5.17
C GLU A 56 6.42 8.10 -5.23
N SER A 57 7.61 8.08 -5.83
CA SER A 57 8.45 6.87 -5.84
C SER A 57 9.92 7.18 -6.05
N GLN A 58 10.76 6.50 -5.26
CA GLN A 58 12.22 6.43 -5.41
C GLN A 58 12.65 5.08 -6.04
N LEU A 59 11.69 4.25 -6.45
CA LEU A 59 11.94 2.91 -6.99
C LEU A 59 12.20 2.95 -8.50
N SER A 60 12.82 1.88 -9.00
CA SER A 60 12.99 1.68 -10.45
C SER A 60 11.64 1.56 -11.16
N ALA A 61 11.58 1.90 -12.45
CA ALA A 61 10.37 1.75 -13.25
C ALA A 61 9.82 0.31 -13.23
N LYS A 62 10.72 -0.68 -13.22
CA LYS A 62 10.37 -2.11 -13.15
C LYS A 62 9.70 -2.50 -11.83
N ASP A 63 10.22 -2.00 -10.71
CA ASP A 63 9.64 -2.27 -9.38
C ASP A 63 8.29 -1.57 -9.23
N ASN A 64 8.18 -0.34 -9.73
CA ASN A 64 6.94 0.43 -9.78
C ASN A 64 5.84 -0.31 -10.58
N GLU A 65 6.17 -0.80 -11.77
CA GLU A 65 5.24 -1.58 -12.58
C GLU A 65 4.80 -2.88 -11.89
N MET A 66 5.73 -3.57 -11.24
CA MET A 66 5.44 -4.78 -10.46
C MET A 66 4.49 -4.49 -9.29
N LEU A 67 4.71 -3.39 -8.57
CA LEU A 67 3.88 -2.95 -7.44
C LEU A 67 2.48 -2.55 -7.91
N ILE A 68 2.35 -1.75 -8.97
CA ILE A 68 1.05 -1.37 -9.53
C ILE A 68 0.26 -2.63 -9.91
N LYS A 69 0.86 -3.56 -10.66
CA LYS A 69 0.18 -4.79 -11.09
C LYS A 69 -0.29 -5.64 -9.90
N ALA A 70 0.56 -5.78 -8.87
CA ALA A 70 0.21 -6.54 -7.67
C ALA A 70 -0.91 -5.87 -6.85
N ILE A 71 -0.84 -4.55 -6.68
CA ILE A 71 -1.86 -3.77 -5.98
C ILE A 71 -3.18 -3.81 -6.73
N ASP A 72 -3.16 -3.66 -8.06
CA ASP A 72 -4.34 -3.69 -8.90
C ASP A 72 -5.07 -5.04 -8.81
N LYS A 73 -4.31 -6.14 -8.88
CA LYS A 73 -4.81 -7.51 -8.78
C LYS A 73 -5.41 -7.82 -7.40
N HIS A 74 -4.79 -7.34 -6.33
CA HIS A 74 -5.21 -7.61 -4.95
C HIS A 74 -5.95 -6.41 -4.32
N TRP A 75 -6.50 -5.51 -5.15
CA TRP A 75 -7.06 -4.23 -4.72
C TRP A 75 -8.14 -4.38 -3.66
N GLU A 76 -9.11 -5.29 -3.87
CA GLU A 76 -10.22 -5.51 -2.92
C GLU A 76 -9.71 -5.90 -1.53
N PHE A 77 -8.72 -6.79 -1.50
CA PHE A 77 -8.09 -7.22 -0.26
C PHE A 77 -7.40 -6.04 0.43
N ILE A 78 -6.53 -5.31 -0.28
CA ILE A 78 -5.80 -4.16 0.27
C ILE A 78 -6.79 -3.10 0.78
N ASN A 79 -7.81 -2.76 -0.02
CA ASN A 79 -8.79 -1.74 0.34
C ASN A 79 -9.62 -2.15 1.58
N SER A 80 -9.96 -3.44 1.70
CA SER A 80 -10.62 -3.96 2.90
C SER A 80 -9.71 -3.86 4.13
N GLN A 81 -8.41 -4.14 4.02
CA GLN A 81 -7.46 -4.05 5.13
C GLN A 81 -7.24 -2.60 5.58
N ILE A 82 -7.21 -1.66 4.63
CA ILE A 82 -7.18 -0.23 4.92
C ILE A 82 -8.42 0.19 5.71
N SER A 83 -9.62 -0.21 5.24
CA SER A 83 -10.88 0.06 5.95
C SER A 83 -10.87 -0.46 7.39
N LYS A 84 -10.36 -1.68 7.59
CA LYS A 84 -10.21 -2.28 8.93
C LYS A 84 -9.23 -1.49 9.80
N THR A 85 -8.09 -1.08 9.23
CA THR A 85 -7.09 -0.26 9.93
C THR A 85 -7.72 1.03 10.46
N PHE A 86 -8.50 1.73 9.62
CA PHE A 86 -9.18 2.96 10.02
C PHE A 86 -10.30 2.77 11.05
N ARG A 87 -10.92 1.59 11.07
CA ARG A 87 -11.92 1.23 12.09
C ARG A 87 -11.30 0.71 13.39
N GLY A 88 -9.98 0.64 13.50
CA GLY A 88 -9.29 0.02 14.63
C GLY A 88 -9.48 -1.50 14.72
N GLU A 89 -9.93 -2.14 13.63
CA GLU A 89 -10.12 -3.58 13.55
C GLU A 89 -8.80 -4.29 13.27
N LYS A 90 -8.70 -5.55 13.72
CA LYS A 90 -7.53 -6.40 13.47
C LYS A 90 -7.35 -6.64 11.97
N THR A 91 -6.22 -6.18 11.42
CA THR A 91 -5.85 -6.45 10.02
C THR A 91 -5.25 -7.84 9.84
N ARG A 92 -5.28 -8.32 8.60
CA ARG A 92 -4.59 -9.51 8.14
C ARG A 92 -3.55 -9.10 7.12
N ILE A 93 -2.40 -9.76 7.16
CA ILE A 93 -1.30 -9.56 6.23
C ILE A 93 -1.35 -10.69 5.20
N LYS A 94 -1.26 -10.35 3.91
CA LYS A 94 -1.21 -11.34 2.81
C LYS A 94 0.07 -11.17 1.99
N ASN A 95 0.68 -12.28 1.56
CA ASN A 95 1.69 -12.24 0.50
C ASN A 95 0.98 -12.08 -0.85
N ILE A 96 1.35 -11.04 -1.60
CA ILE A 96 0.74 -10.69 -2.89
C ILE A 96 1.68 -10.92 -4.09
N GLU A 97 2.69 -11.79 -3.94
CA GLU A 97 3.63 -12.20 -5.01
C GLU A 97 2.98 -12.91 -6.21
N LYS A 98 1.82 -13.52 -6.02
CA LYS A 98 1.12 -14.27 -7.07
C LYS A 98 -0.30 -13.76 -7.27
#